data_AF-A0A1Y3P833-F1
#
_entry.id   AF-A0A1Y3P833-F1
#
_cell.length_a   1.000
_cell.length_b   1.000
_cell.length_c   1.000
_cell.angle_alpha   90.00
_cell.angle_beta   90.00
_cell.angle_gamma   90.00
#
_symmetry.space_group_name_H-M   'P 1'
#
loop_
_entity.id
_entity.type
_entity.pdbx_description
1 polymer ?
#
loop_
_entity_poly.entity_id
_entity_poly.type
_entity_poly.pdbx_seq_one_letter_code
_entity_poly.pdbx_strand_id
1 'polypeptide(L)'
;MSDIRIGISGWRYVPWRGDFYPPGLTQKNELKFASRAVNSIEINGSFYALQTPERYAGWYADTPDDFVFSVKAPRFITHVRRLNEVENAIANFFASGIFQLKNKLGPILWQFPPSFKFDADKFEHFLTLLPHDMKQAKHCASGCDEKMHKPGYLEIPKTGRVRHAVEIRHASFKVPEFITLLRKYNIALVIADTAGKWPYIEDLTSDYVYLRLHGDKKLYASGYSDKAIKHWQTRIDAWRNGSQPDDAQLVSAANGPKRKTRDIYCYFDNDIKVRAPYDARQLLERFNLVKGLEVSPGDLQGVKF
;
A
#
# COMPACT_ATOMS: atom_id res chain seq x y z
N MET A 1 4.60 -18.81 8.81
CA MET A 1 4.42 -18.61 7.37
C MET A 1 4.28 -17.12 7.13
N SER A 2 4.80 -16.59 6.03
CA SER A 2 4.58 -15.21 5.59
C SER A 2 3.28 -15.06 4.83
N ASP A 3 2.58 -13.95 5.02
CA ASP A 3 1.37 -13.63 4.26
C ASP A 3 1.72 -13.00 2.89
N ILE A 4 0.92 -13.29 1.86
CA ILE A 4 1.00 -12.63 0.55
C ILE A 4 -0.34 -11.95 0.26
N ARG A 5 -0.30 -10.62 0.16
CA ARG A 5 -1.43 -9.74 -0.10
C ARG A 5 -1.24 -9.08 -1.46
N ILE A 6 -2.01 -9.53 -2.46
CA ILE A 6 -1.94 -9.05 -3.85
C ILE A 6 -3.28 -8.43 -4.22
N GLY A 7 -3.24 -7.24 -4.78
CA GLY A 7 -4.42 -6.67 -5.41
C GLY A 7 -4.16 -5.35 -6.12
N ILE A 8 -5.07 -4.41 -5.94
CA ILE A 8 -5.19 -3.21 -6.78
C ILE A 8 -5.15 -1.91 -5.97
N SER A 9 -4.80 -0.82 -6.64
CA SER A 9 -4.70 0.52 -6.03
C SER A 9 -5.99 1.30 -6.24
N GLY A 10 -6.94 1.17 -5.32
CA GLY A 10 -8.28 1.74 -5.46
C GLY A 10 -9.24 0.87 -6.27
N TRP A 11 -10.52 1.24 -6.26
CA TRP A 11 -11.62 0.43 -6.83
C TRP A 11 -12.74 1.26 -7.45
N ARG A 12 -12.55 2.56 -7.67
CA ARG A 12 -13.59 3.45 -8.20
C ARG A 12 -13.12 4.08 -9.49
N TYR A 13 -13.20 3.31 -10.57
CA TYR A 13 -12.73 3.74 -11.89
C TYR A 13 -13.82 3.51 -12.93
N VAL A 14 -14.24 4.58 -13.61
CA VAL A 14 -15.29 4.52 -14.65
C VAL A 14 -14.96 3.52 -15.77
N PRO A 15 -13.71 3.46 -16.30
CA PRO A 15 -13.37 2.51 -17.37
C PRO A 15 -13.51 1.04 -17.00
N TRP A 16 -13.58 0.71 -15.70
CA TRP A 16 -13.67 -0.67 -15.24
C TRP A 16 -15.10 -1.22 -15.38
N ARG A 17 -16.11 -0.36 -15.57
CA ARG A 17 -17.51 -0.77 -15.69
C ARG A 17 -17.78 -1.37 -17.07
N GLY A 18 -18.32 -2.58 -17.09
CA GLY A 18 -18.54 -3.35 -18.31
C GLY A 18 -17.33 -4.18 -18.76
N ASP A 19 -16.22 -4.15 -18.01
CA ASP A 19 -15.00 -4.94 -18.27
C ASP A 19 -14.60 -5.72 -17.02
N PHE A 20 -14.23 -5.02 -15.95
CA PHE A 20 -14.00 -5.64 -14.65
C PHE A 20 -15.29 -5.76 -13.84
N TYR A 21 -16.12 -4.70 -13.79
CA TYR A 21 -17.39 -4.70 -13.09
C TYR A 21 -18.54 -5.12 -14.02
N PRO A 22 -19.44 -6.03 -13.59
CA PRO A 22 -20.60 -6.44 -14.39
C PRO A 22 -21.53 -5.26 -14.71
N PRO A 23 -22.20 -5.28 -15.88
CA PRO A 23 -23.22 -4.30 -16.21
C PRO A 23 -24.29 -4.18 -15.12
N GLY A 24 -24.67 -2.95 -14.76
CA GLY A 24 -25.67 -2.69 -13.73
C GLY A 24 -25.15 -2.74 -12.28
N LEU A 25 -23.87 -3.07 -12.04
CA LEU A 25 -23.30 -2.96 -10.69
C LEU A 25 -23.33 -1.52 -10.20
N THR A 26 -24.06 -1.28 -9.10
CA THR A 26 -24.09 0.05 -8.48
C THR A 26 -22.73 0.40 -7.87
N GLN A 27 -22.32 1.68 -7.94
CA GLN A 27 -21.02 2.13 -7.42
C GLN A 27 -20.79 1.77 -5.95
N LYS A 28 -21.85 1.76 -5.12
CA LYS A 28 -21.74 1.37 -3.70
C LYS A 28 -21.29 -0.08 -3.50
N ASN A 29 -21.52 -0.96 -4.48
CA ASN A 29 -21.13 -2.37 -4.44
C ASN A 29 -19.78 -2.64 -5.13
N GLU A 30 -19.11 -1.63 -5.72
CA GLU A 30 -17.81 -1.81 -6.40
C GLU A 30 -16.73 -2.34 -5.45
N LEU A 31 -16.72 -1.92 -4.17
CA LEU A 31 -15.79 -2.47 -3.18
C LEU A 31 -16.11 -3.92 -2.87
N LYS A 32 -17.39 -4.24 -2.61
CA LYS A 32 -17.83 -5.61 -2.33
C LYS A 32 -17.39 -6.54 -3.46
N PHE A 33 -17.62 -6.16 -4.70
CA PHE A 33 -17.18 -6.92 -5.86
C PHE A 33 -15.65 -7.05 -5.92
N ALA A 34 -14.92 -5.92 -5.86
CA ALA A 34 -13.47 -5.93 -6.01
C ALA A 34 -12.77 -6.75 -4.92
N SER A 35 -13.23 -6.69 -3.68
CA SER A 35 -12.65 -7.42 -2.54
C SER A 35 -12.87 -8.94 -2.60
N ARG A 36 -13.66 -9.42 -3.56
CA ARG A 36 -13.90 -10.84 -3.83
C ARG A 36 -13.11 -11.33 -5.05
N ALA A 37 -12.48 -10.41 -5.78
CA ALA A 37 -11.61 -10.71 -6.92
C ALA A 37 -10.11 -10.70 -6.56
N VAL A 38 -9.75 -10.06 -5.44
CA VAL A 38 -8.39 -9.96 -4.90
C VAL A 38 -8.43 -10.12 -3.37
N ASN A 39 -7.28 -10.34 -2.72
CA ASN A 39 -7.22 -10.53 -1.26
C ASN A 39 -6.72 -9.29 -0.48
N SER A 40 -6.42 -8.19 -1.19
CA SER A 40 -5.98 -6.93 -0.60
C SER A 40 -6.24 -5.74 -1.52
N ILE A 41 -6.48 -4.54 -0.97
CA ILE A 41 -6.63 -3.29 -1.73
C ILE A 41 -5.86 -2.15 -1.07
N GLU A 42 -5.17 -1.32 -1.85
CA GLU A 42 -4.60 -0.05 -1.39
C GLU A 42 -5.66 1.06 -1.50
N ILE A 43 -6.04 1.64 -0.36
CA ILE A 43 -6.99 2.75 -0.28
C ILE A 43 -6.32 4.04 -0.76
N ASN A 44 -6.81 4.55 -1.89
CA ASN A 44 -6.35 5.81 -2.48
C ASN A 44 -7.15 7.04 -2.05
N GLY A 45 -8.40 6.88 -1.58
CA GLY A 45 -9.26 8.01 -1.21
C GLY A 45 -8.67 8.90 -0.10
N SER A 46 -7.97 8.28 0.86
CA SER A 46 -7.30 8.95 1.98
C SER A 46 -6.14 9.86 1.56
N PHE A 47 -5.60 9.66 0.35
CA PHE A 47 -4.58 10.54 -0.21
C PHE A 47 -5.12 11.95 -0.47
N TYR A 48 -6.40 12.07 -0.86
CA TYR A 48 -6.99 13.35 -1.27
C TYR A 48 -7.72 14.07 -0.14
N ALA A 49 -8.29 13.32 0.81
CA ALA A 49 -8.96 13.87 1.98
C ALA A 49 -8.95 12.84 3.10
N LEU A 50 -8.96 13.32 4.35
CA LEU A 50 -9.25 12.45 5.49
C LEU A 50 -10.62 11.81 5.32
N GLN A 51 -10.72 10.52 5.62
CA GLN A 51 -11.99 9.81 5.60
C GLN A 51 -12.60 9.84 7.00
N THR A 52 -13.88 9.51 7.10
CA THR A 52 -14.56 9.46 8.40
C THR A 52 -14.50 8.03 8.97
N PRO A 53 -14.61 7.85 10.30
CA PRO A 53 -14.70 6.54 10.93
C PRO A 53 -15.78 5.65 10.31
N GLU A 54 -16.94 6.22 9.96
CA GLU A 54 -18.05 5.48 9.37
C GLU A 54 -17.69 4.91 7.99
N ARG A 55 -16.90 5.63 7.19
CA ARG A 55 -16.42 5.12 5.90
C ARG A 55 -15.46 3.96 6.08
N TYR A 56 -14.51 4.07 7.01
CA TYR A 56 -13.59 2.99 7.32
C TYR A 56 -14.32 1.76 7.87
N ALA A 57 -15.29 1.96 8.78
CA ALA A 57 -16.14 0.89 9.30
C ALA A 57 -16.99 0.23 8.19
N GLY A 58 -17.51 1.02 7.25
CA GLY A 58 -18.21 0.50 6.07
C GLY A 58 -17.30 -0.36 5.17
N TRP A 59 -16.08 0.11 4.87
CA TRP A 59 -15.11 -0.67 4.11
C TRP A 59 -14.68 -1.96 4.82
N TYR A 60 -14.57 -1.92 6.15
CA TYR A 60 -14.34 -3.11 6.95
C TYR A 60 -15.48 -4.12 6.79
N ALA A 61 -16.73 -3.67 6.90
CA ALA A 61 -17.92 -4.53 6.82
C ALA A 61 -18.19 -5.09 5.41
N ASP A 62 -17.82 -4.36 4.35
CA ASP A 62 -18.10 -4.75 2.97
C ASP A 62 -17.14 -5.82 2.41
N THR A 63 -16.05 -6.11 3.12
CA THR A 63 -14.97 -7.00 2.67
C THR A 63 -14.89 -8.31 3.47
N PRO A 64 -14.33 -9.40 2.91
CA PRO A 64 -14.13 -10.66 3.62
C PRO A 64 -13.32 -10.52 4.93
N ASP A 65 -13.48 -11.44 5.88
CA ASP A 65 -12.88 -11.35 7.22
C ASP A 65 -11.35 -11.32 7.21
N ASP A 66 -10.73 -12.05 6.28
CA ASP A 66 -9.28 -12.16 6.12
C ASP A 66 -8.69 -11.07 5.20
N PHE A 67 -9.52 -10.16 4.69
CA PHE A 67 -9.12 -9.12 3.75
C PHE A 67 -8.21 -8.09 4.41
N VAL A 68 -7.24 -7.55 3.68
CA VAL A 68 -6.33 -6.51 4.19
C VAL A 68 -6.40 -5.26 3.32
N PHE A 69 -6.34 -4.09 3.96
CA PHE A 69 -6.21 -2.81 3.28
C PHE A 69 -4.84 -2.20 3.56
N SER A 70 -4.14 -1.77 2.51
CA SER A 70 -3.12 -0.72 2.68
C SER A 70 -3.79 0.65 2.63
N VAL A 71 -3.24 1.65 3.32
CA VAL A 71 -3.81 3.01 3.36
C VAL A 71 -2.81 4.02 2.84
N LYS A 72 -3.15 4.72 1.76
CA LYS A 72 -2.31 5.80 1.25
C LYS A 72 -2.48 7.06 2.10
N ALA A 73 -1.38 7.54 2.68
CA ALA A 73 -1.39 8.69 3.57
C ALA A 73 -1.71 10.00 2.81
N PRO A 74 -2.21 11.04 3.50
CA PRO A 74 -2.64 12.28 2.87
C PRO A 74 -1.54 13.00 2.09
N ARG A 75 -1.84 13.40 0.85
CA ARG A 75 -0.94 14.23 0.01
C ARG A 75 -0.60 15.56 0.66
N PHE A 76 -1.45 16.02 1.59
CA PHE A 76 -1.20 17.24 2.33
C PHE A 76 0.14 17.19 3.05
N ILE A 77 0.52 16.03 3.62
CA ILE A 77 1.77 15.86 4.36
C ILE A 77 2.97 15.76 3.39
N THR A 78 2.89 14.87 2.39
CA THR A 78 4.05 14.55 1.53
C THR A 78 4.22 15.46 0.30
N HIS A 79 3.14 16.02 -0.24
CA HIS A 79 3.16 16.83 -1.46
C HIS A 79 2.98 18.33 -1.20
N VAL A 80 2.08 18.71 -0.30
CA VAL A 80 1.74 20.12 -0.05
C VAL A 80 2.69 20.72 0.99
N ARG A 81 2.67 20.18 2.23
CA ARG A 81 3.55 20.61 3.32
C ARG A 81 4.98 20.16 3.11
N ARG A 82 5.21 19.07 2.35
CA ARG A 82 6.53 18.54 2.02
C ARG A 82 7.36 18.36 3.30
N LEU A 83 6.76 17.74 4.32
CA LEU A 83 7.33 17.52 5.66
C LEU A 83 7.67 18.78 6.48
N ASN A 84 7.19 19.98 6.11
CA ASN A 84 7.34 21.17 6.94
C ASN A 84 6.19 21.26 7.95
N GLU A 85 6.52 21.17 9.26
CA GLU A 85 5.58 21.29 10.39
C GLU A 85 4.34 20.41 10.18
N VAL A 86 4.56 19.10 10.18
CA VAL A 86 3.54 18.09 9.82
C VAL A 86 3.02 17.30 11.01
N GLU A 87 3.48 17.57 12.22
CA GLU A 87 3.16 16.88 13.47
C GLU A 87 1.64 16.82 13.69
N ASN A 88 0.97 17.98 13.64
CA ASN A 88 -0.48 18.06 13.81
C ASN A 88 -1.22 17.41 12.62
N ALA A 89 -0.71 17.51 11.39
CA ALA A 89 -1.32 16.85 10.23
C ALA A 89 -1.24 15.31 10.33
N ILE A 90 -0.12 14.80 10.84
CA ILE A 90 0.08 13.37 11.14
C ILE A 90 -0.86 12.94 12.27
N ALA A 91 -0.95 13.72 13.36
CA ALA A 91 -1.89 13.46 14.46
C ALA A 91 -3.34 13.40 13.97
N ASN A 92 -3.75 14.36 13.14
CA ASN A 92 -5.06 14.39 12.50
C ASN A 92 -5.33 13.17 11.60
N PHE A 93 -4.31 12.67 10.89
CA PHE A 93 -4.45 11.46 10.09
C PHE A 93 -4.67 10.22 10.95
N PHE A 94 -3.87 10.02 12.00
CA PHE A 94 -4.06 8.90 12.92
C PHE A 94 -5.36 9.02 13.75
N ALA A 95 -5.85 10.23 13.97
CA ALA A 95 -7.17 10.47 14.57
C ALA A 95 -8.34 10.33 13.58
N SER A 96 -8.11 10.14 12.27
CA SER A 96 -9.19 10.17 11.26
C SER A 96 -10.09 8.92 11.22
N GLY A 97 -9.96 8.01 12.18
CA GLY A 97 -10.73 6.77 12.21
C GLY A 97 -10.16 5.62 11.36
N ILE A 98 -8.90 5.72 10.90
CA ILE A 98 -8.23 4.63 10.14
C ILE A 98 -8.28 3.28 10.87
N PHE A 99 -8.33 3.32 12.20
CA PHE A 99 -8.35 2.16 13.08
C PHE A 99 -9.70 1.41 13.10
N GLN A 100 -10.74 1.97 12.49
CA GLN A 100 -12.00 1.25 12.24
C GLN A 100 -11.83 0.11 11.23
N LEU A 101 -10.69 0.05 10.51
CA LEU A 101 -10.28 -1.12 9.74
C LEU A 101 -9.82 -2.31 10.61
N LYS A 102 -9.60 -2.11 11.92
CA LYS A 102 -9.30 -3.16 12.90
C LYS A 102 -8.20 -4.13 12.42
N ASN A 103 -8.48 -5.43 12.41
CA ASN A 103 -7.56 -6.48 11.95
C ASN A 103 -7.28 -6.43 10.43
N LYS A 104 -8.06 -5.68 9.66
CA LYS A 104 -7.87 -5.49 8.21
C LYS A 104 -6.96 -4.30 7.89
N LEU A 105 -6.46 -3.56 8.89
CA LEU A 105 -5.48 -2.49 8.69
C LEU A 105 -4.10 -3.10 8.39
N GLY A 106 -3.65 -2.94 7.16
CA GLY A 106 -2.31 -3.24 6.69
C GLY A 106 -1.36 -2.03 6.75
N PRO A 107 -0.28 -2.02 5.96
CA PRO A 107 0.69 -0.93 5.95
C PRO A 107 0.10 0.40 5.47
N ILE A 108 0.70 1.50 5.92
CA ILE A 108 0.40 2.87 5.50
C ILE A 108 1.46 3.32 4.49
N LEU A 109 1.02 3.68 3.29
CA LEU A 109 1.88 4.16 2.20
C LEU A 109 2.09 5.68 2.27
N TRP A 110 3.35 6.09 2.34
CA TRP A 110 3.82 7.47 2.24
C TRP A 110 4.53 7.69 0.90
N GLN A 111 3.77 8.16 -0.09
CA GLN A 111 4.30 8.45 -1.42
C GLN A 111 4.75 9.90 -1.53
N PHE A 112 5.97 10.14 -2.01
CA PHE A 112 6.55 11.48 -2.23
C PHE A 112 6.53 11.87 -3.71
N PRO A 113 6.34 13.16 -4.06
CA PRO A 113 6.36 13.60 -5.45
C PRO A 113 7.78 13.62 -6.03
N PRO A 114 7.93 13.59 -7.36
CA PRO A 114 9.25 13.67 -8.01
C PRO A 114 9.97 15.01 -7.77
N SER A 115 9.27 16.06 -7.34
CA SER A 115 9.90 17.34 -6.98
C SER A 115 10.46 17.37 -5.55
N PHE A 116 10.23 16.34 -4.74
CA PHE A 116 10.74 16.27 -3.36
C PHE A 116 12.13 15.63 -3.36
N LYS A 117 13.15 16.36 -2.90
CA LYS A 117 14.52 15.88 -2.80
C LYS A 117 14.79 15.35 -1.39
N PHE A 118 15.58 14.27 -1.31
CA PHE A 118 16.11 13.75 -0.05
C PHE A 118 16.93 14.81 0.69
N ASP A 119 16.65 14.91 1.98
CA ASP A 119 17.32 15.71 3.00
C ASP A 119 17.28 14.82 4.25
N ALA A 120 18.44 14.40 4.75
CA ALA A 120 18.52 13.32 5.74
C ALA A 120 17.85 13.70 7.06
N ASP A 121 18.16 14.89 7.60
CA ASP A 121 17.63 15.38 8.87
C ASP A 121 16.12 15.56 8.80
N LYS A 122 15.64 16.22 7.74
CA LYS A 122 14.21 16.44 7.55
C LYS A 122 13.44 15.14 7.35
N PHE A 123 14.01 14.19 6.62
CA PHE A 123 13.38 12.91 6.39
C PHE A 123 13.39 12.06 7.67
N GLU A 124 14.50 12.02 8.40
CA GLU A 124 14.60 11.32 9.68
C GLU A 124 13.61 11.88 10.71
N HIS A 125 13.51 13.21 10.85
CA HIS A 125 12.50 13.84 11.70
C HIS A 125 11.10 13.30 11.40
N PHE A 126 10.71 13.27 10.13
CA PHE A 126 9.43 12.68 9.72
C PHE A 126 9.29 11.21 10.14
N LEU A 127 10.33 10.38 10.01
CA LEU A 127 10.27 8.97 10.43
C LEU A 127 10.08 8.85 11.95
N THR A 128 10.66 9.74 12.76
CA THR A 128 10.47 9.73 14.22
C THR A 128 9.03 10.03 14.66
N LEU A 129 8.27 10.73 13.81
CA LEU A 129 6.86 11.07 14.08
C LEU A 129 5.91 9.90 13.80
N LEU A 130 6.37 8.85 13.10
CA LEU A 130 5.51 7.75 12.68
C LEU A 130 5.35 6.73 13.82
N PRO A 131 4.10 6.43 14.24
CA PRO A 131 3.87 5.44 15.28
C PRO A 131 4.05 4.01 14.74
N HIS A 132 4.79 3.17 15.46
CA HIS A 132 5.03 1.77 15.06
C HIS A 132 4.09 0.76 15.73
N ASP A 133 3.30 1.20 16.70
CA ASP A 133 2.32 0.40 17.41
C ASP A 133 1.09 1.24 17.80
N MET A 134 0.04 0.57 18.26
CA MET A 134 -1.20 1.26 18.62
C MET A 134 -1.07 2.20 19.82
N LYS A 135 -0.12 1.96 20.73
CA LYS A 135 0.14 2.85 21.87
C LYS A 135 0.76 4.17 21.38
N GLN A 136 1.76 4.08 20.51
CA GLN A 136 2.37 5.24 19.86
C GLN A 136 1.35 5.96 18.98
N ALA A 137 0.50 5.22 18.26
CA ALA A 137 -0.54 5.82 17.43
C ALA A 137 -1.56 6.59 18.27
N LYS A 138 -1.96 6.05 19.43
CA LYS A 138 -2.82 6.74 20.39
C LYS A 138 -2.17 8.00 20.94
N HIS A 139 -0.87 7.94 21.26
CA HIS A 139 -0.12 9.11 21.70
C HIS A 139 -0.05 10.17 20.60
N CYS A 140 0.30 9.79 19.37
CA CYS A 140 0.33 10.68 18.21
C CYS A 140 -1.04 11.33 17.96
N ALA A 141 -2.12 10.53 17.92
CA ALA A 141 -3.48 11.01 17.68
C ALA A 141 -3.98 11.96 18.78
N SER A 142 -3.41 11.94 19.99
CA SER A 142 -3.80 12.87 21.06
C SER A 142 -3.43 14.34 20.77
N GLY A 143 -2.51 14.59 19.83
CA GLY A 143 -2.18 15.94 19.35
C GLY A 143 -3.03 16.44 18.18
N CYS A 144 -4.16 15.79 17.91
CA CYS A 144 -5.07 16.18 16.82
C CYS A 144 -5.88 17.44 17.15
N ASP A 145 -6.51 18.00 16.13
CA ASP A 145 -7.39 19.15 16.29
C ASP A 145 -8.64 18.79 17.11
N GLU A 146 -9.18 19.75 17.87
CA GLU A 146 -10.40 19.57 18.67
C GLU A 146 -11.59 19.03 17.87
N LYS A 147 -11.69 19.37 16.58
CA LYS A 147 -12.77 18.88 15.69
C LYS A 147 -12.79 17.35 15.55
N MET A 148 -11.69 16.68 15.87
CA MET A 148 -11.55 15.21 15.86
C MET A 148 -12.00 14.58 17.18
N HIS A 149 -12.31 15.35 18.22
CA HIS A 149 -12.78 14.85 19.51
C HIS A 149 -14.26 14.49 19.44
N LYS A 150 -14.57 13.52 18.58
CA LYS A 150 -15.90 12.99 18.30
C LYS A 150 -15.86 11.46 18.38
N PRO A 151 -17.00 10.79 18.66
CA PRO A 151 -17.06 9.33 18.65
C PRO A 151 -16.48 8.72 17.36
N GLY A 152 -15.80 7.57 17.46
CA GLY A 152 -15.20 6.86 16.33
C GLY A 152 -13.79 7.31 15.88
N TYR A 153 -13.40 8.58 16.07
CA TYR A 153 -12.14 9.14 15.55
C TYR A 153 -10.90 8.66 16.35
N LEU A 154 -10.99 8.69 17.67
CA LEU A 154 -9.91 8.31 18.60
C LEU A 154 -10.06 6.88 19.18
N GLU A 155 -10.86 6.05 18.54
CA GLU A 155 -11.06 4.63 18.92
C GLU A 155 -9.92 3.77 18.40
N ILE A 156 -8.78 3.87 19.07
CA ILE A 156 -7.54 3.17 18.72
C ILE A 156 -7.44 1.90 19.57
N PRO A 157 -7.26 0.71 18.96
CA PRO A 157 -7.06 -0.54 19.69
C PRO A 157 -5.93 -0.44 20.72
N LYS A 158 -5.99 -1.26 21.79
CA LYS A 158 -4.94 -1.25 22.82
C LYS A 158 -3.61 -1.80 22.33
N THR A 159 -3.65 -2.74 21.39
CA THR A 159 -2.49 -3.51 20.92
C THR A 159 -2.56 -3.67 19.42
N GLY A 160 -1.39 -3.78 18.78
CA GLY A 160 -1.27 -3.97 17.34
C GLY A 160 -0.04 -3.24 16.82
N ARG A 161 0.44 -3.66 15.66
CA ARG A 161 1.54 -2.99 14.95
C ARG A 161 0.97 -2.00 13.95
N VAL A 162 1.70 -0.93 13.72
CA VAL A 162 1.47 0.00 12.62
C VAL A 162 2.68 -0.08 11.71
N ARG A 163 2.43 -0.45 10.45
CA ARG A 163 3.46 -0.67 9.42
C ARG A 163 3.45 0.51 8.46
N HIS A 164 4.63 0.91 8.00
CA HIS A 164 4.79 2.02 7.06
C HIS A 164 5.58 1.59 5.82
N ALA A 165 5.21 2.15 4.67
CA ALA A 165 5.98 2.02 3.45
C ALA A 165 6.22 3.40 2.82
N VAL A 166 7.39 3.63 2.25
CA VAL A 166 7.79 4.89 1.61
C VAL A 166 8.03 4.67 0.13
N GLU A 167 7.32 5.41 -0.72
CA GLU A 167 7.59 5.45 -2.16
C GLU A 167 8.26 6.77 -2.53
N ILE A 168 9.43 6.67 -3.17
CA ILE A 168 10.21 7.80 -3.65
C ILE A 168 10.12 7.93 -5.17
N ARG A 169 10.26 9.16 -5.67
CA ARG A 169 10.17 9.49 -7.11
C ARG A 169 11.29 10.40 -7.61
N HIS A 170 12.27 10.70 -6.76
CA HIS A 170 13.40 11.58 -7.07
C HIS A 170 14.73 10.86 -6.84
N ALA A 171 15.68 11.03 -7.76
CA ALA A 171 16.93 10.27 -7.78
C ALA A 171 17.85 10.53 -6.57
N SER A 172 17.70 11.68 -5.89
CA SER A 172 18.53 11.97 -4.70
C SER A 172 18.29 11.03 -3.51
N PHE A 173 17.23 10.22 -3.54
CA PHE A 173 17.02 9.15 -2.56
C PHE A 173 17.85 7.88 -2.85
N LYS A 174 18.51 7.77 -4.02
CA LYS A 174 19.38 6.64 -4.36
C LYS A 174 20.74 6.76 -3.64
N VAL A 175 20.72 6.85 -2.31
CA VAL A 175 21.92 6.92 -1.47
C VAL A 175 21.83 5.93 -0.29
N PRO A 176 22.95 5.34 0.17
CA PRO A 176 22.94 4.36 1.27
C PRO A 176 22.38 4.90 2.60
N GLU A 177 22.52 6.20 2.84
CA GLU A 177 22.00 6.88 4.02
C GLU A 177 20.47 6.77 4.15
N PHE A 178 19.75 6.98 3.04
CA PHE A 178 18.30 6.79 3.01
C PHE A 178 17.89 5.35 3.35
N ILE A 179 18.60 4.36 2.80
CA ILE A 179 18.36 2.94 3.11
C ILE A 179 18.62 2.65 4.59
N THR A 180 19.66 3.27 5.16
CA THR A 180 20.01 3.15 6.58
C THR A 180 18.91 3.71 7.47
N LEU A 181 18.36 4.88 7.14
CA LEU A 181 17.22 5.46 7.86
C LEU A 181 15.99 4.55 7.81
N LEU A 182 15.60 4.05 6.63
CA LEU A 182 14.46 3.13 6.53
C LEU A 182 14.64 1.86 7.38
N ARG A 183 15.86 1.29 7.40
CA ARG A 183 16.19 0.13 8.25
C ARG A 183 16.13 0.47 9.74
N LYS A 184 16.65 1.62 10.16
CA LYS A 184 16.64 2.09 11.55
C LYS A 184 15.22 2.13 12.11
N TYR A 185 14.26 2.61 11.31
CA TYR A 185 12.86 2.73 11.72
C TYR A 185 11.98 1.54 11.28
N ASN A 186 12.54 0.48 10.69
CA ASN A 186 11.78 -0.67 10.15
C ASN A 186 10.63 -0.24 9.21
N ILE A 187 10.92 0.67 8.29
CA ILE A 187 9.97 1.19 7.29
C ILE A 187 10.29 0.54 5.95
N ALA A 188 9.29 -0.01 5.27
CA ALA A 188 9.48 -0.63 3.98
C ALA A 188 9.76 0.43 2.91
N LEU A 189 10.85 0.25 2.17
CA LEU A 189 11.01 0.83 0.85
C LEU A 189 9.96 0.21 -0.07
N VAL A 190 9.21 1.05 -0.78
CA VAL A 190 8.33 0.59 -1.85
C VAL A 190 9.17 0.26 -3.07
N ILE A 191 9.16 -1.00 -3.48
CA ILE A 191 9.71 -1.45 -4.75
C ILE A 191 8.69 -1.07 -5.84
N ALA A 192 8.95 0.04 -6.51
CA ALA A 192 8.03 0.64 -7.47
C ALA A 192 8.49 0.38 -8.91
N ASP A 193 7.73 -0.44 -9.65
CA ASP A 193 7.94 -0.60 -11.08
C ASP A 193 7.16 0.47 -11.85
N THR A 194 7.89 1.38 -12.47
CA THR A 194 7.33 2.61 -13.05
C THR A 194 7.63 2.75 -14.55
N ALA A 195 7.90 1.64 -15.25
CA ALA A 195 8.35 1.64 -16.65
C ALA A 195 9.58 2.54 -16.88
N GLY A 196 10.53 2.50 -15.94
CA GLY A 196 11.77 3.29 -15.99
C GLY A 196 11.61 4.79 -15.73
N LYS A 197 10.40 5.26 -15.38
CA LYS A 197 10.16 6.68 -15.19
C LYS A 197 10.89 7.20 -13.95
N TRP A 198 10.67 6.55 -12.80
CA TRP A 198 11.19 6.95 -11.49
C TRP A 198 12.31 6.02 -11.02
N PRO A 199 13.11 6.42 -10.01
CA PRO A 199 14.18 5.58 -9.47
C PRO A 199 13.69 4.19 -9.06
N TYR A 200 14.44 3.17 -9.49
CA TYR A 200 14.23 1.78 -9.11
C TYR A 200 15.32 1.32 -8.14
N ILE A 201 14.90 0.71 -7.02
CA ILE A 201 15.75 0.20 -5.94
C ILE A 201 15.02 -0.98 -5.27
N GLU A 202 15.75 -2.02 -4.85
CA GLU A 202 15.22 -3.26 -4.27
C GLU A 202 15.78 -3.57 -2.87
N ASP A 203 16.41 -2.60 -2.21
CA ASP A 203 16.93 -2.74 -0.85
C ASP A 203 15.84 -3.16 0.15
N LEU A 204 16.06 -4.29 0.82
CA LEU A 204 15.23 -4.71 1.93
C LEU A 204 15.50 -3.86 3.16
N THR A 205 14.44 -3.27 3.70
CA THR A 205 14.49 -2.24 4.74
C THR A 205 13.58 -2.54 5.93
N SER A 206 12.74 -3.58 5.84
CA SER A 206 11.83 -3.97 6.93
C SER A 206 11.63 -5.50 7.03
N ASP A 207 10.78 -5.93 7.96
CA ASP A 207 10.33 -7.32 8.11
C ASP A 207 9.25 -7.74 7.10
N TYR A 208 8.84 -6.85 6.20
CA TYR A 208 7.92 -7.09 5.09
C TYR A 208 8.41 -6.40 3.81
N VAL A 209 7.77 -6.69 2.68
CA VAL A 209 8.05 -6.05 1.39
C VAL A 209 6.77 -5.41 0.86
N TYR A 210 6.91 -4.21 0.30
CA TYR A 210 5.82 -3.47 -0.32
C TYR A 210 6.17 -3.21 -1.78
N LEU A 211 5.33 -3.64 -2.70
CA LEU A 211 5.49 -3.45 -4.14
C LEU A 211 4.35 -2.59 -4.67
N ARG A 212 4.67 -1.71 -5.61
CA ARG A 212 3.67 -1.07 -6.47
C ARG A 212 4.06 -1.22 -7.92
N LEU A 213 3.20 -1.89 -8.68
CA LEU A 213 3.45 -2.24 -10.08
C LEU A 213 2.61 -1.32 -10.97
N HIS A 214 3.23 -0.27 -11.51
CA HIS A 214 2.54 0.79 -12.25
C HIS A 214 2.46 0.49 -13.76
N GLY A 215 3.01 -0.63 -14.22
CA GLY A 215 2.99 -1.06 -15.62
C GLY A 215 4.38 -1.24 -16.21
N ASP A 216 4.55 -2.30 -17.00
CA ASP A 216 5.83 -2.78 -17.56
C ASP A 216 6.47 -1.82 -18.60
N LYS A 217 5.69 -1.38 -19.61
CA LYS A 217 6.19 -0.58 -20.75
C LYS A 217 5.76 0.87 -20.73
N LYS A 218 4.61 1.18 -20.13
CA LYS A 218 4.02 2.51 -20.05
C LYS A 218 3.37 2.70 -18.69
N LEU A 219 3.83 3.73 -17.98
CA LEU A 219 3.28 4.09 -16.68
C LEU A 219 1.75 4.21 -16.76
N TYR A 220 1.09 3.47 -15.87
CA TYR A 220 -0.34 3.36 -15.64
C TYR A 220 -1.20 2.73 -16.76
N ALA A 221 -0.62 2.46 -17.93
CA ALA A 221 -1.40 2.08 -19.11
C ALA A 221 -1.04 0.72 -19.71
N SER A 222 0.16 0.19 -19.45
CA SER A 222 0.52 -1.15 -19.91
C SER A 222 0.19 -2.20 -18.86
N GLY A 223 -0.42 -3.30 -19.30
CA GLY A 223 -0.45 -4.53 -18.52
C GLY A 223 0.92 -5.21 -18.46
N TYR A 224 1.01 -6.23 -17.63
CA TYR A 224 2.17 -7.10 -17.55
C TYR A 224 2.00 -8.32 -18.45
N SER A 225 3.07 -8.74 -19.12
CA SER A 225 3.09 -10.02 -19.85
C SER A 225 3.26 -11.18 -18.88
N ASP A 226 2.92 -12.40 -19.29
CA ASP A 226 3.19 -13.62 -18.50
C ASP A 226 4.64 -13.73 -18.03
N LYS A 227 5.59 -13.35 -18.90
CA LYS A 227 7.02 -13.32 -18.57
C LYS A 227 7.31 -12.31 -17.46
N ALA A 228 6.71 -11.12 -17.53
CA ALA A 228 6.89 -10.08 -16.52
C ALA A 228 6.22 -10.46 -15.19
N ILE A 229 5.01 -11.05 -15.21
CA ILE A 229 4.38 -11.60 -14.02
C ILE A 229 5.24 -12.72 -13.40
N LYS A 230 5.79 -13.64 -14.21
CA LYS A 230 6.71 -14.69 -13.73
C LYS A 230 7.99 -14.11 -13.11
N HIS A 231 8.50 -13.02 -13.66
CA HIS A 231 9.64 -12.30 -13.08
C HIS A 231 9.30 -11.79 -11.67
N TRP A 232 8.15 -11.12 -11.50
CA TRP A 232 7.69 -10.67 -10.18
C TRP A 232 7.38 -11.81 -9.21
N GLN A 233 6.79 -12.91 -9.69
CA GLN A 233 6.59 -14.12 -8.89
C GLN A 233 7.92 -14.60 -8.30
N THR A 234 8.97 -14.72 -9.13
CA THR A 234 10.30 -15.20 -8.70
C THR A 234 10.90 -14.30 -7.60
N ARG A 235 10.75 -12.98 -7.75
CA ARG A 235 11.23 -12.02 -6.75
C ARG A 235 10.46 -12.10 -5.43
N ILE A 236 9.13 -12.14 -5.51
CA ILE A 236 8.26 -12.33 -4.35
C ILE A 236 8.58 -13.66 -3.64
N ASP A 237 8.84 -14.72 -4.40
CA ASP A 237 9.27 -16.02 -3.88
C ASP A 237 10.60 -15.95 -3.12
N ALA A 238 11.58 -15.21 -3.63
CA ALA A 238 12.84 -14.98 -2.91
C ALA A 238 12.60 -14.22 -1.59
N TRP A 239 11.93 -13.06 -1.68
CA TRP A 239 11.71 -12.19 -0.53
C TRP A 239 10.89 -12.85 0.57
N ARG A 240 9.81 -13.57 0.23
CA ARG A 240 8.95 -14.25 1.21
C ARG A 240 9.69 -15.34 1.96
N ASN A 241 10.70 -15.95 1.33
CA ASN A 241 11.54 -17.01 1.91
C ASN A 241 12.83 -16.45 2.54
N GLY A 242 12.91 -15.14 2.74
CA GLY A 242 14.00 -14.52 3.49
C GLY A 242 15.20 -14.09 2.64
N SER A 243 15.28 -14.49 1.38
CA SER A 243 16.40 -14.19 0.48
C SER A 243 16.20 -12.90 -0.32
N GLN A 244 17.24 -12.50 -1.05
CA GLN A 244 17.25 -11.40 -1.99
C GLN A 244 17.56 -11.97 -3.38
N PRO A 245 16.88 -11.55 -4.46
CA PRO A 245 17.26 -11.91 -5.82
C PRO A 245 18.70 -11.52 -6.14
N ASP A 246 19.43 -12.38 -6.85
CA ASP A 246 20.84 -12.14 -7.19
C ASP A 246 21.04 -10.93 -8.12
N ASP A 247 20.04 -10.63 -8.94
CA ASP A 247 20.01 -9.51 -9.87
C ASP A 247 19.33 -8.25 -9.27
N ALA A 248 19.18 -8.19 -7.94
CA ALA A 248 18.54 -7.07 -7.30
C ALA A 248 19.35 -5.76 -7.45
N GLN A 249 18.65 -4.67 -7.76
CA GLN A 249 19.26 -3.35 -7.85
C GLN A 249 19.35 -2.70 -6.45
N LEU A 250 20.53 -2.82 -5.84
CA LEU A 250 20.81 -2.31 -4.51
C LEU A 250 21.58 -1.00 -4.54
N VAL A 251 21.25 -0.11 -3.60
CA VAL A 251 21.98 1.12 -3.32
C VAL A 251 22.92 0.92 -2.13
N SER A 252 22.51 0.17 -1.10
CA SER A 252 23.35 -0.10 0.07
C SER A 252 24.24 -1.32 -0.15
N ALA A 253 25.53 -1.19 0.14
CA ALA A 253 26.45 -2.32 0.23
C ALA A 253 26.18 -3.23 1.44
N ALA A 254 25.60 -2.68 2.52
CA ALA A 254 25.19 -3.46 3.68
C ALA A 254 23.93 -4.28 3.37
N ASN A 255 23.95 -5.55 3.79
CA ASN A 255 22.81 -6.44 3.71
C ASN A 255 21.61 -5.92 4.50
N GLY A 256 20.40 -6.21 4.00
CA GLY A 256 19.16 -5.92 4.70
C GLY A 256 18.97 -6.75 5.98
N PRO A 257 17.94 -6.41 6.79
CA PRO A 257 17.65 -7.14 8.01
C PRO A 257 17.35 -8.62 7.71
N LYS A 258 18.11 -9.54 8.32
CA LYS A 258 17.92 -10.99 8.13
C LYS A 258 16.57 -11.43 8.69
N ARG A 259 15.77 -12.12 7.87
CA ARG A 259 14.48 -12.70 8.24
C ARG A 259 14.34 -14.08 7.59
N LYS A 260 13.73 -15.04 8.31
CA LYS A 260 13.39 -16.35 7.75
C LYS A 260 12.28 -16.24 6.72
N THR A 261 11.31 -15.36 6.98
CA THR A 261 10.19 -15.09 6.07
C THR A 261 9.82 -13.61 6.14
N ARG A 262 9.18 -13.08 5.08
CA ARG A 262 8.66 -11.70 5.04
C ARG A 262 7.25 -11.67 4.48
N ASP A 263 6.38 -10.89 5.09
CA ASP A 263 5.06 -10.62 4.52
C ASP A 263 5.22 -9.79 3.24
N ILE A 264 4.35 -10.02 2.26
CA ILE A 264 4.40 -9.37 0.95
C ILE A 264 3.09 -8.61 0.74
N TYR A 265 3.20 -7.33 0.39
CA TYR A 265 2.09 -6.49 -0.05
C TYR A 265 2.39 -6.01 -1.46
N CYS A 266 1.57 -6.39 -2.44
CA CYS A 266 1.78 -6.08 -3.85
C CYS A 266 0.52 -5.46 -4.45
N TYR A 267 0.63 -4.23 -4.95
CA TYR A 267 -0.50 -3.53 -5.54
C TYR A 267 -0.21 -3.14 -6.98
N PHE A 268 -1.09 -3.54 -7.89
CA PHE A 268 -1.10 -3.04 -9.25
C PHE A 268 -1.77 -1.65 -9.27
N ASP A 269 -1.13 -0.69 -9.94
CA ASP A 269 -1.56 0.72 -10.06
C ASP A 269 -1.77 1.10 -11.54
N ASN A 270 -1.74 0.12 -12.45
CA ASN A 270 -1.91 0.29 -13.90
C ASN A 270 -3.39 0.37 -14.33
N ASP A 271 -4.11 1.29 -13.69
CA ASP A 271 -5.57 1.33 -13.66
C ASP A 271 -6.22 2.00 -14.89
N ILE A 272 -5.47 2.79 -15.68
CA ILE A 272 -6.02 3.61 -16.78
C ILE A 272 -6.70 2.74 -17.87
N LYS A 273 -6.20 1.51 -18.08
CA LYS A 273 -6.73 0.58 -19.09
C LYS A 273 -7.30 -0.70 -18.48
N VAL A 274 -7.80 -0.64 -17.24
CA VAL A 274 -8.39 -1.80 -16.53
C VAL A 274 -7.41 -2.97 -16.36
N ARG A 275 -6.09 -2.76 -16.48
CA ARG A 275 -5.13 -3.88 -16.49
C ARG A 275 -4.87 -4.43 -15.08
N ALA A 276 -4.92 -3.57 -14.06
CA ALA A 276 -4.57 -3.94 -12.70
C ALA A 276 -5.36 -5.14 -12.14
N PRO A 277 -6.70 -5.25 -12.25
CA PRO A 277 -7.41 -6.42 -11.75
C PRO A 277 -6.97 -7.73 -12.43
N TYR A 278 -6.74 -7.71 -13.75
CA TYR A 278 -6.30 -8.88 -14.51
C TYR A 278 -4.86 -9.28 -14.20
N ASP A 279 -3.95 -8.31 -14.07
CA ASP A 279 -2.55 -8.59 -13.71
C ASP A 279 -2.43 -9.09 -12.26
N ALA A 280 -3.24 -8.53 -11.34
CA ALA A 280 -3.35 -9.02 -9.97
C ALA A 280 -3.86 -10.47 -9.93
N ARG A 281 -4.88 -10.80 -10.74
CA ARG A 281 -5.42 -12.15 -10.86
C ARG A 281 -4.36 -13.15 -11.32
N GLN A 282 -3.61 -12.83 -12.38
CA GLN A 282 -2.54 -13.70 -12.89
C GLN A 282 -1.47 -13.99 -11.82
N LEU A 283 -1.10 -12.98 -11.02
CA LEU A 283 -0.13 -13.18 -9.94
C LEU A 283 -0.71 -14.01 -8.78
N LEU A 284 -1.98 -13.79 -8.41
CA LEU A 284 -2.68 -14.60 -7.40
C LEU A 284 -2.75 -16.08 -7.82
N GLU A 285 -3.05 -16.37 -9.09
CA GLU A 285 -3.10 -17.74 -9.64
C GLU A 285 -1.75 -18.45 -9.50
N ARG A 286 -0.66 -17.75 -9.82
CA ARG A 286 0.71 -18.29 -9.67
C ARG A 286 1.10 -18.64 -8.24
N PHE A 287 0.48 -18.00 -7.25
CA PHE A 287 0.66 -18.33 -5.84
C PHE A 287 -0.43 -19.26 -5.28
N ASN A 288 -1.36 -19.75 -6.11
CA ASN A 288 -2.53 -20.54 -5.70
C ASN A 288 -3.42 -19.82 -4.67
N LEU A 289 -3.50 -18.50 -4.73
CA LEU A 289 -4.25 -17.66 -3.78
C LEU A 289 -5.68 -17.33 -4.24
N VAL A 290 -6.14 -17.97 -5.33
CA VAL A 290 -7.49 -17.73 -5.89
C VAL A 290 -8.58 -18.64 -5.31
N LYS A 291 -8.22 -19.66 -4.53
CA LYS A 291 -9.15 -20.72 -4.07
C LYS A 291 -10.30 -20.20 -3.18
N GLY A 292 -10.15 -19.01 -2.58
CA GLY A 292 -11.18 -18.35 -1.76
C GLY A 292 -11.79 -17.10 -2.39
N LEU A 293 -11.44 -16.78 -3.64
CA LEU A 293 -11.94 -15.59 -4.33
C LEU A 293 -13.19 -15.96 -5.13
N GLU A 294 -14.29 -15.27 -4.84
CA GLU A 294 -15.62 -15.54 -5.42
C GLU A 294 -15.77 -14.98 -6.85
N VAL A 295 -14.89 -14.06 -7.25
CA VAL A 295 -15.01 -13.30 -8.49
C VAL A 295 -13.71 -13.39 -9.29
N SER A 296 -13.84 -13.40 -10.62
CA SER A 296 -12.72 -13.24 -11.55
C SER A 296 -12.91 -11.99 -12.40
N PRO A 297 -11.85 -11.20 -12.66
CA PRO A 297 -11.91 -10.16 -13.69
C PRO A 297 -12.40 -10.71 -15.03
N GLY A 298 -13.28 -9.97 -15.71
CA GLY A 298 -13.91 -10.36 -16.97
C GLY A 298 -15.11 -11.30 -16.84
N ASP A 299 -15.37 -11.85 -15.64
CA ASP A 299 -16.60 -12.58 -15.38
C ASP A 299 -17.73 -11.60 -15.03
N LEU A 300 -18.54 -11.29 -16.04
CA LEU A 300 -19.66 -10.34 -15.94
C LEU A 300 -20.97 -11.00 -15.49
N GLN A 301 -20.94 -12.28 -15.11
CA GLN A 301 -22.11 -12.93 -14.52
C GLN A 301 -22.30 -12.35 -13.12
N GLY A 302 -23.29 -11.46 -12.98
CA GLY A 302 -23.45 -10.60 -11.80
C GLY A 302 -23.47 -11.38 -10.48
N VAL A 303 -22.65 -10.94 -9.53
CA VAL A 303 -22.70 -11.40 -8.15
C VAL A 303 -23.93 -10.79 -7.47
N LYS A 304 -24.77 -11.63 -6.87
CA LYS A 304 -25.86 -11.16 -6.01
C LYS A 304 -25.29 -10.86 -4.62
N PHE A 305 -25.40 -9.61 -4.19
CA PHE A 305 -25.02 -9.13 -2.85
C PHE A 305 -26.25 -8.92 -1.97
#